data_AF-A0A3N9P7Q9-F1
#
_entry.id   AF-A0A3N9P7Q9-F1
#
_cell.length_a   1.000
_cell.length_b   1.000
_cell.length_c   1.000
_cell.angle_alpha   90.00
_cell.angle_beta   90.00
_cell.angle_gamma   90.00
#
_symmetry.space_group_name_H-M   'P 1'
#
loop_
_entity.id
_entity.type
_entity.pdbx_description
1 polymer ?
#
loop_
_entity_poly.entity_id
_entity_poly.type
_entity_poly.pdbx_seq_one_letter_code
_entity_poly.pdbx_strand_id
1 'polypeptide(L)' 'MTINKIVEKTKRPSLFEKGSSQMWVDEHISQQMLEAHLDPNTDAASRKPYTIDVSVKWIKEYICGNDAQQKVLDTL' A
#
# COMPACT_ATOMS: atom_id res chain seq x y z
N MET A 1 -15.62 -28.46 -2.33
CA MET A 1 -15.56 -27.28 -1.44
C MET A 1 -16.99 -26.96 -1.00
N THR A 2 -17.27 -26.82 0.31
CA THR A 2 -18.65 -26.65 0.82
C THR A 2 -18.92 -25.18 1.13
N ILE A 3 -20.08 -24.65 0.74
CA ILE A 3 -20.45 -23.23 0.86
C ILE A 3 -20.31 -22.68 2.29
N ASN A 4 -20.58 -23.51 3.30
CA ASN A 4 -20.43 -23.14 4.71
C ASN A 4 -19.00 -22.73 5.09
N LYS A 5 -17.97 -23.33 4.46
CA LYS A 5 -16.58 -22.95 4.73
C LYS A 5 -16.27 -21.53 4.24
N ILE A 6 -16.91 -21.10 3.15
CA ILE A 6 -16.74 -19.74 2.61
C ILE A 6 -17.38 -18.75 3.58
N VAL A 7 -18.63 -19.00 3.99
CA VAL A 7 -19.37 -18.15 4.94
C VAL A 7 -18.57 -17.92 6.21
N GLU A 8 -17.98 -18.97 6.79
CA GLU A 8 -17.14 -18.84 7.99
C GLU A 8 -15.88 -18.00 7.76
N LYS A 9 -15.21 -18.15 6.62
CA LYS A 9 -13.97 -17.41 6.29
C LYS A 9 -14.21 -15.95 5.89
N THR A 10 -15.46 -15.59 5.56
CA THR A 10 -15.85 -14.21 5.22
C THR A 10 -16.35 -13.40 6.42
N LYS A 11 -16.46 -13.99 7.61
CA LYS A 11 -16.85 -13.25 8.81
C LYS A 11 -15.84 -12.15 9.13
N ARG A 12 -16.33 -11.03 9.64
CA ARG A 12 -15.48 -9.91 10.07
C ARG A 12 -14.57 -10.39 11.22
N PRO A 13 -13.25 -10.19 11.13
CA PRO A 13 -12.33 -10.54 12.21
C PRO A 13 -12.54 -9.66 13.44
N SER A 14 -12.14 -10.17 14.61
CA SER A 14 -12.09 -9.39 15.84
C SER A 14 -11.10 -8.24 15.71
N LEU A 15 -11.25 -7.22 16.55
CA LEU A 15 -10.33 -6.09 16.56
C LEU A 15 -8.91 -6.58 16.87
N PHE A 16 -7.96 -6.22 16.00
CA PHE A 16 -6.54 -6.65 16.06
C PHE A 16 -6.29 -8.16 15.96
N GLU A 17 -7.27 -8.94 15.49
CA GLU A 17 -7.04 -10.36 15.23
C GLU A 17 -5.92 -10.54 14.20
N LYS A 18 -4.99 -11.44 14.50
CA LYS A 18 -3.87 -11.71 13.61
C LYS A 18 -4.39 -12.32 12.31
N GLY A 19 -4.16 -11.61 11.21
CA GLY A 19 -4.51 -12.11 9.88
C GLY A 19 -3.73 -13.38 9.52
N SER A 20 -4.34 -14.22 8.69
CA SER A 20 -3.71 -15.41 8.13
C SER A 20 -3.07 -15.16 6.76
N SER A 21 -2.80 -13.90 6.40
CA SER A 21 -2.35 -13.58 5.04
C SER A 21 -0.94 -14.12 4.80
N GLN A 22 -0.83 -15.08 3.89
CA GLN A 22 0.42 -15.69 3.45
C GLN A 22 0.75 -15.38 1.99
N MET A 23 -0.01 -14.48 1.33
CA MET A 23 0.17 -14.21 -0.11
C MET A 23 1.59 -13.79 -0.47
N TRP A 24 2.28 -13.06 0.41
CA TRP A 24 3.62 -12.55 0.16
C TRP A 24 4.72 -13.62 0.15
N VAL A 25 4.46 -14.80 0.73
CA VAL A 25 5.43 -15.91 0.78
C VAL A 25 5.14 -16.98 -0.27
N ASP A 26 4.02 -16.86 -0.99
CA ASP A 26 3.74 -17.73 -2.13
C ASP A 26 4.72 -17.41 -3.26
N GLU A 27 5.37 -18.44 -3.80
CA GLU A 27 6.45 -18.29 -4.78
C GLU A 27 5.97 -17.62 -6.06
N HIS A 28 4.78 -17.97 -6.54
CA HIS A 28 4.23 -17.38 -7.76
C HIS A 28 3.82 -15.93 -7.51
N ILE A 29 3.07 -15.65 -6.44
CA ILE A 29 2.59 -14.29 -6.14
C ILE A 29 3.76 -13.35 -5.86
N SER A 30 4.75 -13.77 -5.09
CA SER A 30 5.91 -12.94 -4.74
C SER A 30 6.75 -12.54 -5.95
N GLN A 31 6.92 -13.43 -6.93
CA GLN A 31 7.61 -13.12 -8.19
C GLN A 31 6.83 -12.09 -9.01
N GLN A 32 5.52 -12.27 -9.18
CA GLN A 32 4.69 -11.30 -9.91
C GLN A 32 4.63 -9.93 -9.22
N MET A 33 4.62 -9.93 -7.89
CA MET A 33 4.72 -8.72 -7.07
C MET A 33 6.02 -7.95 -7.35
N LEU A 34 7.15 -8.65 -7.37
CA LEU A 34 8.44 -8.04 -7.67
C LEU A 34 8.47 -7.49 -9.10
N GLU A 35 8.00 -8.26 -10.08
CA GLU A 35 7.90 -7.82 -11.47
C GLU A 35 7.08 -6.51 -11.59
N ALA A 36 5.90 -6.46 -10.95
CA ALA A 36 5.06 -5.27 -10.94
C ALA A 36 5.72 -4.06 -10.25
N HIS A 37 6.53 -4.27 -9.22
CA HIS A 37 7.29 -3.19 -8.57
C HIS A 37 8.45 -2.67 -9.42
N LEU A 38 9.03 -3.51 -10.28
CA LEU A 38 10.17 -3.17 -11.13
C LEU A 38 9.76 -2.52 -12.46
N ASP A 39 8.51 -2.67 -12.92
CA ASP A 39 8.03 -2.02 -14.14
C ASP A 39 7.61 -0.55 -13.90
N PRO A 40 8.40 0.44 -14.36
CA PRO A 40 8.09 1.86 -14.16
C PRO A 40 6.93 2.38 -15.02
N ASN A 41 6.42 1.56 -15.95
CA ASN A 41 5.39 1.97 -16.90
C ASN A 41 3.98 1.68 -16.38
N THR A 42 3.84 1.02 -15.23
CA THR A 42 2.56 0.71 -14.60
C THR A 42 2.48 1.36 -13.22
N ASP A 43 1.26 1.48 -12.70
CA ASP A 43 0.99 1.88 -11.32
C ASP A 43 0.53 0.69 -10.46
N ALA A 44 0.79 -0.55 -10.91
CA ALA A 44 0.18 -1.75 -10.31
C ALA A 44 0.70 -2.02 -8.89
N ALA A 45 1.94 -1.67 -8.61
CA ALA A 45 2.57 -1.86 -7.30
C ALA A 45 3.27 -0.58 -6.78
N SER A 46 4.16 0.00 -7.59
CA SER A 46 4.75 1.32 -7.37
C SER A 46 4.07 2.36 -8.26
N ARG A 47 4.05 3.64 -7.86
CA ARG A 47 3.62 4.71 -8.76
C ARG A 47 4.65 4.94 -9.87
N LYS A 48 4.21 5.41 -11.04
CA LYS A 48 5.13 5.80 -12.11
C LYS A 48 6.07 6.93 -11.67
N PRO A 49 7.30 6.98 -12.22
CA PRO A 49 8.29 8.00 -11.85
C PRO A 49 7.77 9.44 -11.95
N TYR A 50 7.04 9.77 -13.03
CA TYR A 50 6.44 11.10 -13.20
C TYR A 50 5.57 11.52 -12.01
N THR A 51 4.72 10.61 -11.51
CA THR A 51 3.86 10.90 -10.36
C THR A 51 4.68 11.08 -9.10
N ILE A 52 5.71 10.27 -8.90
CA ILE A 52 6.64 10.41 -7.77
C ILE A 52 7.32 11.78 -7.81
N ASP A 53 7.86 12.18 -8.95
CA ASP A 53 8.55 13.47 -9.11
C ASP A 53 7.62 14.65 -8.82
N VAL A 54 6.39 14.61 -9.34
CA VAL A 54 5.37 15.64 -9.08
C VAL A 54 5.01 15.69 -7.59
N SER A 55 4.82 14.53 -6.95
CA SER A 55 4.53 14.47 -5.52
C SER A 55 5.68 15.00 -4.67
N VAL A 56 6.92 14.61 -4.97
CA VAL A 56 8.12 15.09 -4.25
C VAL A 56 8.29 16.60 -4.43
N LYS A 57 8.10 17.12 -5.64
CA LYS A 57 8.12 18.56 -5.90
C LYS A 57 7.08 19.30 -5.06
N TRP A 58 5.84 18.79 -5.04
CA TRP A 58 4.77 19.38 -4.25
C TRP A 58 5.08 19.36 -2.74
N ILE A 59 5.54 18.22 -2.19
CA ILE A 59 5.92 18.13 -0.77
C ILE A 59 7.03 19.15 -0.47
N LYS A 60 8.05 19.20 -1.32
CA LYS A 60 9.18 20.13 -1.14
C LYS A 60 8.72 21.59 -1.14
N GLU A 61 7.87 21.98 -2.08
CA GLU A 61 7.42 23.37 -2.24
C GLU A 61 6.46 23.80 -1.13
N TYR A 62 5.51 22.95 -0.77
CA TYR A 62 4.38 23.35 0.08
C TYR A 62 4.53 22.93 1.54
N ILE A 63 5.22 21.83 1.82
CA ILE A 63 5.41 21.31 3.18
C ILE A 63 6.77 21.72 3.74
N CYS A 64 7.85 21.55 2.97
CA CYS A 64 9.21 21.79 3.45
C CYS A 64 9.73 23.21 3.14
N GLY A 65 9.17 23.89 2.15
CA GLY A 65 9.69 25.14 1.58
C GLY A 65 9.32 26.43 2.31
N ASN A 66 8.43 26.36 3.31
CA ASN A 66 8.04 27.49 4.13
C ASN A 66 8.37 27.18 5.60
N ASP A 67 9.06 28.08 6.31
CA ASP A 67 9.32 28.04 7.77
C ASP A 67 8.06 28.00 8.65
N ALA A 68 6.89 27.82 8.06
CA ALA A 68 5.66 27.59 8.78
C ALA A 68 5.66 26.15 9.28
N GLN A 69 5.69 25.97 10.59
CA GLN A 69 5.23 24.73 11.25
C GLN A 69 3.83 24.38 10.73
N GLN A 70 3.76 23.61 9.66
CA GLN A 70 2.51 23.04 9.21
C GLN A 70 2.25 21.81 10.08
N LYS A 71 1.13 21.85 10.82
CA LYS A 71 0.57 20.67 11.48
C LYS A 71 0.06 19.72 10.41
N VAL A 72 0.96 19.00 9.76
CA VAL A 72 0.64 18.04 8.70
C VAL A 72 0.11 16.72 9.29
N LEU A 73 0.35 16.48 10.58
CA LEU A 73 -0.16 15.33 11.29
C LEU A 73 -0.97 15.81 12.48
N ASP A 74 -2.24 15.41 12.55
CA ASP A 74 -2.99 15.41 13.80
C ASP A 74 -2.30 14.42 14.74
N THR A 75 -1.37 14.93 15.56
CA THR A 75 -0.96 14.23 16.77
C THR A 75 -2.15 14.25 17.72
N LEU A 76 -2.79 13.08 17.88
CA LEU A 76 -3.71 12.80 18.98
C LEU A 76 -3.05 13.09 20.34
#